data_AF-A0A7W1UAZ8-F1
#
_entry.id   AF-A0A7W1UAZ8-F1
#
_cell.length_a   1.000
_cell.length_b   1.000
_cell.length_c   1.000
_cell.angle_alpha   90.00
_cell.angle_beta   90.00
_cell.angle_gamma   90.00
#
_symmetry.space_group_name_H-M   'P 1'
#
loop_
_entity.id
_entity.type
_entity.pdbx_description
1 polymer ?
#
loop_
_entity_poly.entity_id
_entity_poly.type
_entity_poly.pdbx_seq_one_letter_code
_entity_poly.pdbx_strand_id
1 'polypeptide(L)'
;MTPNNIRQDISTFAAYLLGEGLVIGYHGPVLKKYGALSYVSSPWFPEVTVDDETGESDESQFTSVGEYLFFLQEGFYTIVLFDGALIQVAFSFQRGEITKHRLGYYPCPIELDFRGEACENLCEIIEEELTGKAIKSLNCRSSIRFDFDSYAARNGHSASHVHMNRPETRIPAYGPIKRLSLTAPMIHHRRL
;
A
#
# COMPACT_ATOMS: atom_id res chain seq x y z
N MET A 1 -18.88 -4.25 -6.82
CA MET A 1 -17.58 -4.33 -7.54
C MET A 1 -17.03 -5.73 -7.30
N THR A 2 -16.70 -6.51 -8.32
CA THR A 2 -16.33 -7.92 -8.10
C THR A 2 -14.85 -8.08 -7.75
N PRO A 3 -14.43 -9.19 -7.09
CA PRO A 3 -13.01 -9.47 -6.84
C PRO A 3 -12.17 -9.48 -8.14
N ASN A 4 -12.73 -9.98 -9.24
CA ASN A 4 -12.06 -9.96 -10.53
C ASN A 4 -11.88 -8.54 -11.09
N ASN A 5 -12.86 -7.65 -10.88
CA ASN A 5 -12.71 -6.25 -11.31
C ASN A 5 -11.62 -5.56 -10.51
N ILE A 6 -11.58 -5.73 -9.18
CA ILE A 6 -10.50 -5.16 -8.34
C ILE A 6 -9.13 -5.67 -8.78
N ARG A 7 -8.99 -6.99 -9.00
CA ARG A 7 -7.73 -7.57 -9.49
C ARG A 7 -7.29 -6.93 -10.80
N GLN A 8 -8.22 -6.77 -11.75
CA GLN A 8 -7.94 -6.14 -13.04
C GLN A 8 -7.58 -4.66 -12.91
N ASP A 9 -8.28 -3.93 -12.04
CA ASP A 9 -8.01 -2.51 -11.78
C ASP A 9 -6.61 -2.31 -11.21
N ILE A 10 -6.20 -3.13 -10.23
CA ILE A 10 -4.84 -3.10 -9.66
C ILE A 10 -3.80 -3.41 -10.75
N SER A 11 -4.01 -4.46 -11.55
CA SER A 11 -3.08 -4.79 -12.64
C SER A 11 -2.99 -3.69 -13.70
N THR A 12 -4.11 -3.03 -14.01
CA THR A 12 -4.15 -1.93 -14.99
C THR A 12 -3.40 -0.70 -14.45
N PHE A 13 -3.59 -0.37 -13.17
CA PHE A 13 -2.86 0.69 -12.50
C PHE A 13 -1.35 0.42 -12.46
N ALA A 14 -0.95 -0.79 -12.07
CA ALA A 14 0.46 -1.18 -12.08
C ALA A 14 1.07 -1.13 -13.49
N ALA A 15 0.35 -1.60 -14.51
CA ALA A 15 0.80 -1.54 -15.90
C ALA A 15 1.01 -0.10 -16.39
N TYR A 16 0.15 0.84 -15.99
CA TYR A 16 0.33 2.26 -16.28
C TYR A 16 1.63 2.78 -15.67
N LEU A 17 1.87 2.54 -14.37
CA LEU A 17 3.09 3.01 -13.70
C LEU A 17 4.36 2.36 -14.26
N LEU A 18 4.29 1.07 -14.63
CA LEU A 18 5.37 0.36 -15.32
C LEU A 18 5.67 1.01 -16.68
N GLY A 19 4.64 1.36 -17.45
CA GLY A 19 4.79 2.05 -18.74
C GLY A 19 5.43 3.44 -18.64
N GLU A 20 5.21 4.14 -17.53
CA GLU A 20 5.83 5.43 -17.22
C GLU A 20 7.25 5.29 -16.60
N GLY A 21 7.78 4.07 -16.46
CA GLY A 21 9.10 3.83 -15.86
C GLY A 21 9.19 4.18 -14.38
N LEU A 22 8.07 4.15 -13.66
CA LEU A 22 8.00 4.55 -12.25
C LEU A 22 8.12 3.38 -11.26
N VAL A 23 8.20 2.15 -11.76
CA VAL A 23 8.16 0.92 -10.95
C VAL A 23 9.46 0.16 -11.07
N ILE A 24 10.05 -0.20 -9.93
CA ILE A 24 11.25 -1.04 -9.84
C ILE A 24 10.98 -2.42 -9.22
N GLY A 25 9.82 -2.60 -8.60
CA GLY A 25 9.37 -3.89 -8.06
C GLY A 25 7.86 -4.04 -8.16
N TYR A 26 7.39 -5.24 -8.50
CA TYR A 26 5.96 -5.50 -8.67
C TYR A 26 5.58 -6.91 -8.25
N HIS A 27 4.67 -7.00 -7.27
CA HIS A 27 4.05 -8.25 -6.85
C HIS A 27 2.57 -8.22 -7.25
N GLY A 28 2.28 -8.81 -8.42
CA GLY A 28 0.96 -8.72 -9.05
C GLY A 28 -0.18 -9.29 -8.21
N PRO A 29 -1.39 -8.71 -8.34
CA PRO A 29 -2.53 -9.09 -7.52
C PRO A 29 -3.03 -10.50 -7.88
N VAL A 30 -3.19 -11.35 -6.88
CA VAL A 30 -3.77 -12.68 -6.99
C VAL A 30 -5.16 -12.71 -6.37
N LEU A 31 -6.04 -13.57 -6.90
CA LEU A 31 -7.35 -13.83 -6.33
C LEU A 31 -7.32 -15.17 -5.58
N LYS A 32 -7.38 -15.13 -4.26
CA LYS A 32 -7.48 -16.30 -3.38
C LYS A 32 -8.95 -16.54 -3.03
N LYS A 33 -9.47 -17.77 -3.08
CA LYS A 33 -10.89 -18.09 -2.80
C LYS A 33 -11.01 -19.23 -1.80
N TYR A 34 -11.84 -19.04 -0.78
CA TYR A 34 -12.11 -20.03 0.27
C TYR A 34 -13.61 -20.03 0.61
N GLY A 35 -14.36 -20.90 -0.07
CA GLY A 35 -15.81 -20.96 0.10
C GLY A 35 -16.49 -19.63 -0.22
N ALA A 36 -17.10 -19.00 0.78
CA ALA A 36 -17.77 -17.71 0.65
C ALA A 36 -16.81 -16.50 0.74
N LEU A 37 -15.55 -16.72 1.09
CA LEU A 37 -14.52 -15.69 1.22
C LEU A 37 -13.67 -15.61 -0.04
N SER A 38 -13.26 -14.40 -0.40
CA SER A 38 -12.21 -14.21 -1.40
C SER A 38 -11.34 -13.00 -1.09
N TYR A 39 -10.09 -13.05 -1.50
CA TYR A 39 -9.09 -12.03 -1.24
C TYR A 39 -8.41 -11.61 -2.53
N VAL A 40 -8.15 -10.31 -2.68
CA VAL A 40 -7.32 -9.77 -3.75
C VAL A 40 -6.17 -8.98 -3.14
N SER A 41 -4.94 -9.46 -3.30
CA SER A 41 -3.73 -8.86 -2.73
C SER A 41 -2.50 -9.33 -3.50
N SER A 42 -1.30 -8.83 -3.18
CA SER A 42 -0.07 -9.46 -3.67
C SER A 42 0.08 -10.89 -3.14
N PRO A 43 0.88 -11.77 -3.79
CA PRO A 43 0.90 -13.20 -3.47
C PRO A 43 1.28 -13.47 -2.01
N TRP A 44 2.26 -12.73 -1.53
CA TRP A 44 2.85 -12.84 -0.20
C TRP A 44 2.10 -12.07 0.87
N PHE A 45 1.23 -11.13 0.47
CA PHE A 45 0.45 -10.38 1.45
C PHE A 45 -0.44 -11.34 2.25
N PRO A 46 -0.43 -11.25 3.59
CA PRO A 46 -1.32 -12.03 4.42
C PRO A 46 -2.77 -11.75 4.04
N GLU A 47 -3.64 -12.74 4.26
CA GLU A 47 -5.07 -12.48 4.14
C GLU A 47 -5.44 -11.39 5.13
N VAL A 48 -6.15 -10.34 4.69
CA VAL A 48 -6.65 -9.31 5.60
C VAL A 48 -7.77 -9.95 6.41
N THR A 49 -7.39 -10.64 7.49
CA THR A 49 -8.27 -11.42 8.34
C THR A 49 -9.14 -10.51 9.20
N VAL A 50 -10.26 -11.09 9.65
CA VAL A 50 -11.13 -10.52 10.68
C VAL A 50 -10.34 -10.49 11.99
N ASP A 51 -9.54 -9.43 12.18
CA ASP A 51 -9.06 -8.83 13.45
C ASP A 51 -7.65 -8.24 13.27
N ASP A 52 -7.54 -7.16 12.48
CA ASP A 52 -6.31 -6.35 12.38
C ASP A 52 -6.02 -5.57 13.69
N GLU A 53 -6.83 -5.72 14.76
CA GLU A 53 -6.44 -5.34 16.12
C GLU A 53 -5.33 -6.27 16.68
N THR A 54 -5.06 -7.41 16.03
CA THR A 54 -3.96 -8.33 16.36
C THR A 54 -2.85 -8.35 15.30
N GLY A 55 -2.79 -7.34 14.43
CA GLY A 55 -1.76 -7.25 13.40
C GLY A 55 -0.38 -7.46 14.02
N GLU A 56 0.37 -8.44 13.52
CA GLU A 56 1.77 -8.70 13.89
C GLU A 56 2.71 -7.51 13.58
N SER A 57 2.18 -6.35 13.20
CA SER A 57 2.81 -5.06 13.44
C SER A 57 2.59 -4.70 14.91
N ASP A 58 3.60 -4.94 15.75
CA ASP A 58 3.71 -4.26 17.04
C ASP A 58 3.30 -2.78 16.84
N GLU A 59 2.20 -2.32 17.47
CA GLU A 59 1.69 -0.96 17.29
C GLU A 59 2.79 0.09 17.59
N SER A 60 3.83 -0.31 18.33
CA SER A 60 5.04 0.47 18.59
C SER A 60 5.91 0.76 17.35
N GLN A 61 5.73 0.00 16.26
CA GLN A 61 6.55 0.07 15.04
C GLN A 61 5.83 0.68 13.83
N PHE A 62 4.57 1.11 13.99
CA PHE A 62 3.83 1.71 12.89
C PHE A 62 4.54 2.94 12.32
N THR A 63 4.72 2.97 11.01
CA THR A 63 5.49 3.97 10.24
C THR A 63 7.00 4.01 10.54
N SER A 64 7.54 3.01 11.24
CA SER A 64 8.98 2.94 11.51
C SER A 64 9.78 2.46 10.30
N VAL A 65 11.09 2.74 10.33
CA VAL A 65 12.05 2.18 9.36
C VAL A 65 12.03 0.65 9.40
N GLY A 66 11.90 0.05 10.59
CA GLY A 66 11.83 -1.41 10.75
C GLY A 66 10.60 -2.01 10.08
N GLU A 67 9.43 -1.39 10.23
CA GLU A 67 8.19 -1.83 9.55
C GLU A 67 8.31 -1.70 8.03
N TYR A 68 8.90 -0.60 7.53
CA TYR A 68 9.17 -0.45 6.10
C TYR A 68 10.07 -1.57 5.57
N LEU A 69 11.19 -1.87 6.27
CA LEU A 69 12.13 -2.92 5.87
C LEU A 69 11.47 -4.30 5.91
N PHE A 70 10.68 -4.57 6.95
CA PHE A 70 9.89 -5.80 7.06
C PHE A 70 8.94 -5.98 5.86
N PHE A 71 8.18 -4.95 5.49
CA PHE A 71 7.29 -5.05 4.33
C PHE A 71 8.04 -5.26 3.01
N LEU A 72 9.19 -4.62 2.85
CA LEU A 72 10.03 -4.79 1.67
C LEU A 72 10.60 -6.22 1.59
N GLN A 73 11.16 -6.72 2.69
CA GLN A 73 11.80 -8.03 2.78
C GLN A 73 10.81 -9.19 2.60
N GLU A 74 9.65 -9.12 3.25
CA GLU A 74 8.60 -10.15 3.17
C GLU A 74 7.77 -10.05 1.88
N GLY A 75 7.99 -9.02 1.06
CA GLY A 75 7.23 -8.81 -0.16
C GLY A 75 5.78 -8.36 0.08
N PHE A 76 5.48 -7.81 1.26
CA PHE A 76 4.17 -7.29 1.66
C PHE A 76 3.93 -5.90 1.02
N TYR A 77 4.02 -5.85 -0.30
CA TYR A 77 3.70 -4.70 -1.12
C TYR A 77 3.09 -5.19 -2.44
N THR A 78 2.44 -4.27 -3.15
CA THR A 78 1.98 -4.48 -4.53
C THR A 78 2.98 -3.88 -5.51
N ILE A 79 3.48 -2.68 -5.24
CA ILE A 79 4.43 -1.95 -6.10
C ILE A 79 5.55 -1.35 -5.24
N VAL A 80 6.78 -1.36 -5.76
CA VAL A 80 7.90 -0.52 -5.32
C VAL A 80 8.15 0.53 -6.41
N LEU A 81 8.07 1.79 -6.03
CA LEU A 81 8.33 2.92 -6.92
C LEU A 81 9.84 3.19 -7.07
N PHE A 82 10.22 3.93 -8.11
CA PHE A 82 11.60 4.31 -8.41
C PHE A 82 12.31 5.03 -7.24
N ASP A 83 11.59 5.67 -6.32
CA ASP A 83 12.15 6.32 -5.13
C ASP A 83 12.18 5.41 -3.90
N GLY A 84 11.94 4.12 -4.08
CA GLY A 84 11.83 3.11 -3.04
C GLY A 84 10.49 3.09 -2.31
N ALA A 85 9.55 4.01 -2.56
CA ALA A 85 8.28 4.00 -1.86
C ALA A 85 7.44 2.75 -2.19
N LEU A 86 6.77 2.20 -1.18
CA LEU A 86 5.92 1.01 -1.32
C LEU A 86 4.46 1.41 -1.45
N ILE A 87 3.74 0.76 -2.38
CA ILE A 87 2.28 0.80 -2.47
C ILE A 87 1.74 -0.56 -2.08
N GLN A 88 0.83 -0.59 -1.10
CA GLN A 88 0.08 -1.77 -0.68
C GLN A 88 -1.37 -1.67 -1.14
N VAL A 89 -1.88 -2.70 -1.80
CA VAL A 89 -3.30 -2.82 -2.16
C VAL A 89 -3.80 -4.21 -1.83
N ALA A 90 -4.75 -4.30 -0.89
CA ALA A 90 -5.38 -5.56 -0.49
C ALA A 90 -6.88 -5.38 -0.22
N PHE A 91 -7.68 -6.39 -0.59
CA PHE A 91 -9.13 -6.41 -0.41
C PHE A 91 -9.60 -7.79 0.07
N SER A 92 -10.55 -7.79 1.01
CA SER A 92 -11.29 -8.97 1.46
C SER A 92 -12.75 -8.85 1.05
N PHE A 93 -13.32 -9.98 0.66
CA PHE A 93 -14.72 -10.08 0.26
C PHE A 93 -15.40 -11.24 0.98
N GLN A 94 -16.68 -11.06 1.29
CA GLN A 94 -17.58 -12.12 1.70
C GLN A 94 -18.81 -12.10 0.78
N ARG A 95 -19.11 -13.24 0.14
CA ARG A 95 -20.25 -13.39 -0.79
C ARG A 95 -20.28 -12.32 -1.90
N GLY A 96 -19.12 -11.84 -2.33
CA GLY A 96 -18.97 -10.85 -3.40
C GLY A 96 -19.02 -9.39 -2.95
N GLU A 97 -19.29 -9.12 -1.68
CA GLU A 97 -19.23 -7.78 -1.08
C GLU A 97 -17.87 -7.52 -0.44
N ILE A 98 -17.36 -6.29 -0.55
CA ILE A 98 -16.12 -5.90 0.11
C ILE A 98 -16.40 -5.81 1.61
N THR A 99 -15.64 -6.57 2.41
CA THR A 99 -15.71 -6.53 3.87
C THR A 99 -14.54 -5.78 4.47
N LYS A 100 -13.37 -5.85 3.82
CA LYS A 100 -12.16 -5.12 4.23
C LYS A 100 -11.32 -4.63 3.06
N HIS A 101 -10.56 -3.56 3.27
CA HIS A 101 -9.45 -3.22 2.38
C HIS A 101 -8.34 -2.48 3.11
N ARG A 102 -7.13 -2.56 2.52
CA ARG A 102 -5.95 -1.78 2.90
C ARG A 102 -5.37 -1.13 1.65
N LEU A 103 -5.28 0.20 1.66
CA LEU A 103 -4.59 0.99 0.65
C LEU A 103 -3.48 1.79 1.33
N GLY A 104 -2.25 1.30 1.25
CA GLY A 104 -1.10 1.86 1.95
C GLY A 104 -0.09 2.52 1.00
N TYR A 105 0.44 3.67 1.41
CA TYR A 105 1.61 4.30 0.82
C TYR A 105 2.68 4.47 1.90
N TYR A 106 3.81 3.80 1.72
CA TYR A 106 4.95 3.84 2.64
C TYR A 106 6.14 4.50 1.93
N PRO A 107 6.46 5.77 2.24
CA PRO A 107 7.60 6.43 1.63
C PRO A 107 8.91 5.76 2.05
N CYS A 108 9.90 5.76 1.14
CA CYS A 108 11.24 5.29 1.47
C CYS A 108 11.84 6.17 2.60
N PRO A 109 12.44 5.56 3.64
CA PRO A 109 13.02 6.28 4.78
C PRO A 109 14.29 7.07 4.42
N ILE A 110 14.86 6.80 3.25
CA ILE A 110 16.00 7.54 2.68
C ILE A 110 15.63 8.06 1.30
N GLU A 111 16.47 8.96 0.76
CA GLU A 111 16.31 9.46 -0.60
C GLU A 111 17.03 8.51 -1.57
N LEU A 112 16.28 8.00 -2.55
CA LEU A 112 16.73 7.12 -3.61
C LEU A 112 16.09 7.58 -4.92
N ASP A 113 16.76 7.33 -6.04
CA ASP A 113 16.19 7.52 -7.37
C ASP A 113 16.76 6.46 -8.32
N PHE A 114 15.92 5.47 -8.65
CA PHE A 114 16.22 4.39 -9.57
C PHE A 114 15.52 4.56 -10.93
N ARG A 115 15.14 5.80 -11.31
CA ARG A 115 14.50 6.02 -12.62
C ARG A 115 15.41 5.54 -13.76
N GLY A 116 14.90 4.62 -14.56
CA GLY A 116 15.62 4.06 -15.71
C GLY A 116 16.65 2.99 -15.34
N GLU A 117 16.70 2.57 -14.07
CA GLU A 117 17.62 1.56 -13.57
C GLU A 117 16.85 0.36 -13.00
N ALA A 118 17.38 -0.85 -13.19
CA ALA A 118 16.92 -2.02 -12.46
C ALA A 118 17.56 -2.01 -11.07
N CYS A 119 16.75 -2.22 -10.03
CA CYS A 119 17.26 -2.34 -8.66
C CYS A 119 17.14 -3.79 -8.20
N GLU A 120 18.28 -4.45 -8.05
CA GLU A 120 18.38 -5.69 -7.29
C GLU A 120 18.76 -5.33 -5.84
N ASN A 121 18.29 -6.12 -4.87
CA ASN A 121 18.68 -6.00 -3.45
C ASN A 121 18.39 -4.64 -2.78
N LEU A 122 17.25 -4.00 -3.10
CA LEU A 122 16.85 -2.71 -2.50
C LEU A 122 16.92 -2.70 -0.97
N CYS A 123 16.57 -3.82 -0.31
CA CYS A 123 16.61 -3.92 1.15
C CYS A 123 18.04 -3.74 1.68
N GLU A 124 19.02 -4.44 1.10
CA GLU A 124 20.43 -4.35 1.48
C GLU A 124 20.99 -2.94 1.27
N ILE A 125 20.66 -2.31 0.13
CA ILE A 125 21.05 -0.93 -0.17
C ILE A 125 20.54 0.02 0.90
N ILE A 126 19.28 -0.11 1.30
CA ILE A 126 18.67 0.75 2.33
C ILE A 126 19.33 0.51 3.69
N GLU A 127 19.57 -0.74 4.07
CA GLU A 127 20.22 -1.07 5.34
C GLU A 127 21.66 -0.54 5.43
N GLU A 128 22.44 -0.66 4.35
CA GLU A 128 23.80 -0.12 4.26
C GLU A 128 23.79 1.41 4.39
N GLU A 129 22.91 2.07 3.63
CA GLU A 129 22.74 3.52 3.67
C GLU A 129 22.32 4.00 5.07
N LEU A 130 21.40 3.30 5.74
CA LEU A 130 20.98 3.63 7.11
C LEU A 130 22.10 3.46 8.13
N THR A 131 23.00 2.49 7.94
CA THR A 131 24.14 2.25 8.83
C THR A 131 25.20 3.34 8.69
N GLY A 132 25.41 3.86 7.48
CA GLY A 132 26.38 4.93 7.19
C GLY A 132 25.86 6.35 7.42
N LYS A 133 24.54 6.55 7.49
CA LYS A 133 23.92 7.89 7.52
C LYS A 133 23.65 8.41 8.93
N ALA A 134 23.81 9.73 9.09
CA ALA A 134 23.35 10.43 10.29
C ALA A 134 21.81 10.49 10.30
N ILE A 135 21.21 10.51 11.49
CA ILE A 135 19.74 10.68 11.69
C ILE A 135 19.16 11.84 10.86
N LYS A 136 19.96 12.88 10.59
CA LYS A 136 19.58 14.07 9.81
C LYS A 136 19.23 13.79 8.34
N SER A 137 19.66 12.67 7.75
CA SER A 137 19.36 12.32 6.36
C SER A 137 18.18 11.36 6.20
N LEU A 138 17.44 11.09 7.28
CA LEU A 138 16.20 10.33 7.21
C LEU A 138 15.05 11.19 6.68
N ASN A 139 14.29 10.65 5.74
CA ASN A 139 13.08 11.25 5.21
C ASN A 139 11.90 11.00 6.17
N CYS A 140 11.49 12.03 6.92
CA CYS A 140 10.31 11.98 7.79
C CYS A 140 8.99 12.16 7.01
N ARG A 141 8.86 11.54 5.84
CA ARG A 141 7.62 11.56 5.05
C ARG A 141 6.58 10.67 5.74
N SER A 142 5.38 11.18 5.95
CA SER A 142 4.30 10.41 6.59
C SER A 142 3.80 9.31 5.66
N SER A 143 3.77 8.06 6.14
CA SER A 143 2.96 7.03 5.49
C SER A 143 1.48 7.38 5.63
N ILE A 144 0.70 6.96 4.63
CA ILE A 144 -0.75 7.14 4.62
C ILE A 144 -1.36 5.78 4.33
N ARG A 145 -2.32 5.38 5.16
CA ARG A 145 -3.05 4.11 4.97
C ARG A 145 -4.54 4.33 5.10
N PHE A 146 -5.29 3.88 4.10
CA PHE A 146 -6.75 3.85 4.14
C PHE A 146 -7.20 2.43 4.44
N ASP A 147 -7.87 2.26 5.57
CA ASP A 147 -8.42 0.99 6.01
C ASP A 147 -9.95 1.06 6.03
N PHE A 148 -10.56 -0.04 5.64
CA PHE A 148 -11.99 -0.29 5.77
C PHE A 148 -12.21 -1.64 6.40
N ASP A 149 -13.14 -1.70 7.35
CA ASP A 149 -13.59 -2.92 7.97
C ASP A 149 -15.07 -2.78 8.37
N SER A 150 -15.95 -3.49 7.66
CA SER A 150 -17.38 -3.45 7.91
C SER A 150 -17.79 -4.06 9.26
N TYR A 151 -16.97 -4.96 9.82
CA TYR A 151 -17.28 -5.66 11.07
C TYR A 151 -16.77 -4.91 12.30
N ALA A 152 -15.75 -4.06 12.15
CA ALA A 152 -15.19 -3.27 13.25
C ALA A 152 -16.02 -2.01 13.60
N ALA A 153 -17.10 -1.73 12.83
CA ALA A 153 -17.94 -0.55 13.01
C ALA A 153 -18.76 -0.63 14.31
N ARG A 154 -18.52 0.30 15.24
CA ARG A 154 -19.27 0.43 16.51
C ARG A 154 -19.47 1.90 16.87
N ASN A 155 -20.30 2.20 17.86
CA ASN A 155 -20.48 3.58 18.33
C ASN A 155 -19.13 4.21 18.69
N GLY A 156 -18.77 5.30 18.01
CA GLY A 156 -17.48 5.99 18.16
C GLY A 156 -16.33 5.43 17.30
N HIS A 157 -16.54 4.36 16.52
CA HIS A 157 -15.54 3.74 15.65
C HIS A 157 -16.07 3.64 14.21
N SER A 158 -15.52 4.46 13.32
CA SER A 158 -15.91 4.46 11.90
C SER A 158 -15.44 3.18 11.19
N ALA A 159 -16.29 2.63 10.31
CA ALA A 159 -15.97 1.51 9.44
C ALA A 159 -14.82 1.81 8.46
N SER A 160 -14.57 3.09 8.16
CA SER A 160 -13.47 3.54 7.32
C SER A 160 -12.67 4.63 8.02
N HIS A 161 -11.35 4.51 7.99
CA HIS A 161 -10.44 5.45 8.63
C HIS A 161 -9.12 5.57 7.85
N VAL A 162 -8.53 6.76 7.95
CA VAL A 162 -7.19 7.05 7.44
C VAL A 162 -6.22 7.04 8.62
N HIS A 163 -5.12 6.33 8.49
CA HIS A 163 -3.97 6.42 9.40
C HIS A 163 -2.90 7.32 8.80
N MET A 164 -2.34 8.18 9.64
CA MET A 164 -1.15 8.99 9.32
C MET A 164 -0.23 9.02 10.54
N ASN A 165 1.05 8.70 10.38
CA ASN A 165 2.13 8.80 11.39
C ASN A 165 2.01 7.93 12.67
N ARG A 166 0.81 7.68 13.19
CA ARG A 166 0.59 6.86 14.40
C ARG A 166 -0.68 6.00 14.25
N PRO A 167 -0.73 4.79 14.84
CA PRO A 167 -1.91 3.91 14.79
C PRO A 167 -3.18 4.53 15.40
N GLU A 168 -3.01 5.46 16.33
CA GLU A 168 -4.10 6.13 17.04
C GLU A 168 -4.67 7.30 16.23
N THR A 169 -3.97 7.75 15.17
CA THR A 169 -4.40 8.86 14.31
C THR A 169 -5.40 8.36 13.27
N ARG A 170 -6.56 7.89 13.74
CA ARG A 170 -7.64 7.36 12.89
C ARG A 170 -8.58 8.50 12.52
N ILE A 171 -8.33 9.13 11.38
CA ILE A 171 -9.25 10.14 10.86
C ILE A 171 -10.42 9.40 10.19
N PRO A 172 -11.67 9.54 10.67
CA PRO A 172 -12.79 8.83 10.07
C PRO A 172 -13.01 9.33 8.64
N ALA A 173 -13.01 8.39 7.68
CA ALA A 173 -13.28 8.68 6.28
C ALA A 173 -14.77 8.47 6.01
N TYR A 174 -15.54 9.57 5.94
CA TYR A 174 -16.96 9.52 5.60
C TYR A 174 -17.16 9.73 4.10
N GLY A 175 -17.45 8.64 3.38
CA GLY A 175 -17.78 8.65 1.95
C GLY A 175 -16.78 7.89 1.08
N PRO A 176 -17.14 7.59 -0.19
CA PRO A 176 -16.30 6.80 -1.06
C PRO A 176 -15.06 7.59 -1.51
N ILE A 177 -13.87 7.04 -1.28
CA ILE A 177 -12.68 7.36 -2.08
C ILE A 177 -12.95 6.76 -3.47
N LYS A 178 -13.71 7.51 -4.29
CA LYS A 178 -14.08 7.06 -5.63
C LYS A 178 -12.83 7.06 -6.51
N ARG A 179 -12.74 6.04 -7.36
CA ARG A 179 -11.84 5.97 -8.52
C ARG A 179 -11.81 7.33 -9.23
N LEU A 180 -10.67 8.02 -9.22
CA LEU A 180 -10.37 8.94 -10.31
C LEU A 180 -10.12 8.05 -11.52
N SER A 181 -11.01 8.08 -12.50
CA SER A 181 -10.82 7.38 -13.76
C SER A 181 -9.57 7.95 -14.43
N LEU A 182 -8.43 7.24 -14.41
CA LEU A 182 -7.21 7.61 -15.13
C LEU A 182 -7.39 7.60 -16.66
N THR A 183 -8.60 7.29 -17.16
CA THR A 183 -8.96 7.37 -18.58
C THR A 183 -9.33 8.79 -19.04
N ALA A 184 -9.25 9.81 -18.18
CA ALA A 184 -9.36 11.20 -18.62
C ALA A 184 -7.96 11.70 -19.02
N PRO A 185 -7.72 12.10 -20.28
CA PRO A 185 -6.45 12.69 -20.66
C PRO A 185 -6.31 14.04 -19.96
N MET A 186 -5.62 14.09 -18.82
CA MET A 186 -5.09 15.34 -18.28
C MET A 186 -3.78 15.68 -19.02
N ILE A 187 -3.93 16.08 -20.29
CA ILE A 187 -2.93 16.87 -20.99
C ILE A 187 -3.62 18.16 -21.41
N HIS A 188 -3.43 19.21 -20.62
CA HIS A 188 -3.41 20.56 -21.16
C HIS A 188 -2.00 21.09 -20.97
N HIS A 189 -1.17 20.87 -21.98
CA HIS A 189 -0.08 21.79 -22.27
C HIS A 189 -0.69 23.20 -22.42
N ARG A 190 -0.58 24.03 -21.40
CA ARG A 190 -0.48 25.47 -21.64
C ARG A 190 0.99 25.78 -21.87
N ARG A 191 1.36 25.79 -23.15
CA ARG A 191 2.45 26.66 -23.59
C ARG A 191 1.97 28.10 -23.38
N LEU A 192 2.73 28.86 -22.60
CA LEU A 192 2.97 30.28 -22.84
C LEU A 192 4.47 30.48 -22.72
#